data_AF-A0A0A6NZ33-F1
#
_entry.id   AF-A0A0A6NZ33-F1
#
_cell.length_a   1.000
_cell.length_b   1.000
_cell.length_c   1.000
_cell.angle_alpha   90.00
_cell.angle_beta   90.00
_cell.angle_gamma   90.00
#
_symmetry.space_group_name_H-M   'P 1'
#
loop_
_entity.id
_entity.type
_entity.pdbx_description
1 polymer ?
#
loop_
_entity_poly.entity_id
_entity_poly.type
_entity_poly.pdbx_seq_one_letter_code
_entity_poly.pdbx_strand_id
1 'polypeptide(L)'
;MIVLDTHVWLWWINQNPKLKTTWLEHIELADQVGVSAISLFEVSWLDRHNRIQLPDPRNEWFDKASQAVDLQEHHSDPQDRIIIATALIHNALLLSADGKFKLYTELEDKLIQ
;
A
#
# COMPACT_ATOMS: atom_id res chain seq x y z
N MET A 1 4.09 2.65 -17.60
CA MET A 1 2.87 2.24 -16.85
C MET A 1 2.66 0.74 -17.00
N ILE A 2 2.54 0.00 -15.88
CA ILE A 2 2.13 -1.41 -15.84
C ILE A 2 0.75 -1.49 -15.17
N VAL A 3 -0.16 -2.28 -15.74
CA VAL A 3 -1.45 -2.60 -15.10
C VAL A 3 -1.39 -4.02 -14.57
N LEU A 4 -1.66 -4.19 -13.28
CA LEU A 4 -1.67 -5.50 -12.63
C LEU A 4 -3.04 -6.15 -12.79
N ASP A 5 -3.01 -7.45 -13.10
CA ASP A 5 -4.17 -8.33 -12.93
C ASP A 5 -4.53 -8.42 -11.43
N THR A 6 -5.79 -8.65 -11.12
CA THR A 6 -6.32 -8.76 -9.76
C THR A 6 -5.52 -9.71 -8.88
N HIS A 7 -5.13 -10.88 -9.40
CA HIS A 7 -4.39 -11.86 -8.61
C HIS A 7 -2.92 -11.45 -8.39
N VAL A 8 -2.30 -10.79 -9.38
CA VAL A 8 -0.92 -10.27 -9.25
C VAL A 8 -0.88 -9.14 -8.23
N TRP A 9 -1.86 -8.23 -8.27
CA TRP A 9 -2.03 -7.18 -7.26
C TRP A 9 -2.16 -7.78 -5.86
N LEU A 10 -3.06 -8.76 -5.67
CA LEU A 10 -3.22 -9.44 -4.39
C LEU A 10 -1.94 -10.16 -3.93
N TRP A 11 -1.17 -10.76 -4.83
CA TRP A 11 0.10 -11.38 -4.46
C TRP A 11 1.14 -10.35 -4.05
N TRP A 12 1.20 -9.22 -4.74
CA TRP A 12 2.16 -8.16 -4.47
C TRP A 12 1.94 -7.53 -3.10
N ILE A 13 0.72 -7.12 -2.77
CA ILE A 13 0.42 -6.51 -1.46
C ILE A 13 0.62 -7.47 -0.27
N ASN A 14 0.45 -8.78 -0.51
CA ASN A 14 0.58 -9.81 0.53
C ASN A 14 1.97 -10.47 0.56
N GLN A 15 2.95 -9.95 -0.21
CA GLN A 15 4.28 -10.55 -0.36
C GLN A 15 4.22 -12.06 -0.64
N ASN A 16 3.27 -12.48 -1.48
CA ASN A 16 2.97 -13.89 -1.69
C ASN A 16 4.12 -14.55 -2.46
N PRO A 17 4.63 -15.73 -2.03
CA PRO A 17 5.72 -16.43 -2.72
C PRO A 17 5.44 -16.81 -4.18
N LYS A 18 4.17 -16.75 -4.62
CA LYS A 18 3.79 -16.95 -6.02
C LYS A 18 4.22 -15.80 -6.93
N LEU A 19 4.50 -14.61 -6.38
CA LEU A 19 5.02 -13.49 -7.16
C LEU A 19 6.49 -13.74 -7.48
N LYS A 20 6.80 -13.88 -8.77
CA LYS A 20 8.18 -14.10 -9.22
C LYS A 20 9.02 -12.85 -8.99
N THR A 21 10.29 -13.03 -8.63
CA THR A 21 11.24 -11.93 -8.44
C THR A 21 11.35 -11.04 -9.68
N THR A 22 11.37 -11.63 -10.88
CA THR A 22 11.40 -10.86 -12.14
C THR A 22 10.17 -9.97 -12.35
N TRP A 23 9.00 -10.37 -11.83
CA TRP A 23 7.79 -9.56 -11.92
C TRP A 23 7.84 -8.41 -10.92
N LEU A 24 8.37 -8.65 -9.72
CA LEU A 24 8.59 -7.62 -8.72
C LEU A 24 9.57 -6.55 -9.24
N GLU A 25 10.68 -6.96 -9.87
CA GLU A 25 11.64 -6.04 -10.50
C GLU A 25 10.96 -5.16 -11.57
N HIS A 26 10.10 -5.73 -12.40
CA HIS A 26 9.35 -4.95 -13.40
C HIS A 26 8.37 -3.97 -12.76
N ILE A 27 7.73 -4.33 -11.65
CA ILE A 27 6.82 -3.46 -10.90
C ILE A 27 7.60 -2.30 -10.28
N GLU A 28 8.75 -2.57 -9.66
CA GLU A 28 9.60 -1.58 -9.00
C GLU A 28 10.27 -0.61 -9.97
N LEU A 29 10.63 -1.07 -11.17
CA LEU A 29 11.25 -0.23 -12.21
C LEU A 29 10.25 0.55 -13.06
N ALA A 30 8.94 0.34 -12.89
CA ALA A 30 7.94 1.02 -13.69
C ALA A 30 7.69 2.45 -13.20
N ASP A 31 7.68 3.41 -14.12
CA ASP A 31 7.35 4.82 -13.80
C ASP A 31 5.95 4.97 -13.17
N GLN A 32 5.03 4.04 -13.46
CA GLN A 32 3.68 4.03 -12.92
C GLN A 32 3.15 2.60 -12.88
N VAL A 33 2.48 2.25 -11.77
CA VAL A 33 1.80 0.97 -11.59
C VAL A 33 0.34 1.25 -11.24
N GLY A 34 -0.59 0.54 -11.88
CA GLY A 34 -2.01 0.70 -11.65
C GLY A 34 -2.74 -0.64 -11.60
N VAL A 35 -4.00 -0.59 -11.15
CA VAL A 35 -4.96 -1.69 -11.23
C VAL A 35 -6.19 -1.22 -11.99
N SER A 36 -6.87 -2.13 -12.66
CA SER A 36 -8.12 -1.79 -13.34
C SER A 36 -9.26 -1.61 -12.33
N ALA A 37 -10.30 -0.84 -12.69
CA ALA A 37 -11.50 -0.72 -11.86
C ALA A 37 -12.23 -2.07 -11.66
N ILE A 38 -12.15 -2.98 -12.64
CA ILE A 38 -12.73 -4.33 -12.50
C ILE A 38 -12.00 -5.15 -11.42
N SER A 39 -10.70 -4.91 -11.21
CA SER A 39 -9.94 -5.57 -10.13
C SER A 39 -10.44 -5.17 -8.74
N LEU A 40 -10.81 -3.90 -8.55
CA LEU A 40 -11.44 -3.44 -7.30
C LEU A 40 -12.80 -4.12 -7.07
N PHE A 41 -13.60 -4.28 -8.13
CA PHE A 41 -14.86 -5.00 -8.07
C PHE A 41 -14.65 -6.47 -7.68
N GLU A 42 -13.71 -7.16 -8.32
CA GLU A 42 -13.42 -8.58 -8.06
C GLU A 42 -12.95 -8.80 -6.62
N VAL A 43 -12.00 -8.01 -6.11
CA VAL A 43 -11.55 -8.10 -4.71
C VAL A 43 -12.71 -7.86 -3.76
N SER A 44 -13.51 -6.82 -4.01
CA SER A 44 -14.67 -6.50 -3.17
C SER A 44 -15.73 -7.61 -3.20
N TRP A 45 -15.94 -8.23 -4.35
CA TRP A 45 -16.85 -9.35 -4.53
C TRP A 45 -16.36 -10.58 -3.78
N LEU A 46 -15.08 -10.92 -3.89
CA LEU A 46 -14.49 -12.09 -3.21
C LEU A 46 -14.52 -11.95 -1.70
N ASP A 47 -14.20 -10.76 -1.17
CA ASP A 47 -14.27 -10.44 0.26
C ASP A 47 -15.72 -10.55 0.78
N ARG A 48 -16.69 -9.96 0.06
CA ARG A 48 -18.12 -10.07 0.40
C ARG A 48 -18.62 -11.52 0.48
N HIS A 49 -18.04 -12.40 -0.32
CA HIS A 49 -18.38 -13.83 -0.34
C HIS A 49 -17.44 -14.69 0.53
N ASN A 50 -16.64 -14.08 1.41
CA ASN A 50 -15.69 -14.75 2.30
C ASN A 50 -14.71 -15.70 1.59
N ARG A 51 -14.38 -15.44 0.32
CA ARG A 51 -13.42 -16.26 -0.46
C ARG A 51 -11.98 -15.81 -0.25
N ILE A 52 -11.80 -14.57 0.17
CA ILE A 52 -10.56 -13.99 0.65
C ILE A 52 -10.84 -13.28 1.97
N GLN A 53 -9.80 -13.00 2.73
CA GLN A 53 -9.87 -12.13 3.89
C GLN A 53 -8.95 -10.94 3.65
N LEU A 54 -9.51 -9.74 3.64
CA LEU A 54 -8.71 -8.53 3.61
C LEU A 54 -8.14 -8.25 5.01
N PRO A 55 -6.90 -7.74 5.13
CA PRO A 55 -6.30 -7.41 6.41
C PRO A 55 -7.05 -6.31 7.15
N ASP A 56 -7.69 -5.39 6.42
CA ASP A 56 -8.57 -4.34 6.96
C ASP A 56 -9.89 -4.28 6.18
N PRO A 57 -10.95 -3.68 6.76
CA PRO A 57 -12.16 -3.35 6.03
C PRO A 57 -11.91 -2.53 4.76
N ARG A 58 -12.69 -2.76 3.70
CA ARG A 58 -12.53 -2.08 2.40
C ARG A 58 -12.52 -0.54 2.48
N ASN A 59 -13.33 0.02 3.37
CA ASN A 59 -13.38 1.47 3.59
C ASN A 59 -12.08 2.00 4.19
N GLU A 60 -11.48 1.26 5.12
CA GLU A 60 -10.19 1.68 5.72
C GLU A 60 -9.06 1.68 4.71
N TRP A 61 -9.08 0.79 3.72
CA TRP A 61 -8.12 0.84 2.61
C TRP A 61 -8.22 2.13 1.81
N PHE A 62 -9.45 2.58 1.54
CA PHE A 62 -9.67 3.83 0.84
C PHE A 62 -9.24 5.03 1.68
N ASP A 63 -9.54 5.02 2.98
CA ASP A 63 -9.14 6.08 3.90
C ASP A 63 -7.60 6.19 4.00
N LYS A 64 -6.90 5.06 4.14
CA LYS A 64 -5.42 4.98 4.13
C LYS A 64 -4.84 5.53 2.82
N ALA A 65 -5.38 5.12 1.68
CA ALA A 65 -4.91 5.58 0.38
C ALA A 65 -5.17 7.08 0.17
N SER A 66 -6.36 7.58 0.58
CA SER A 66 -6.70 8.99 0.49
C SER A 66 -5.76 9.84 1.33
N GLN A 67 -5.53 9.47 2.58
CA GLN A 67 -4.62 10.21 3.45
C GLN A 67 -3.17 10.13 2.99
N ALA A 68 -2.74 9.01 2.39
CA ALA A 68 -1.38 8.87 1.84
C ALA A 68 -1.10 9.83 0.68
N VAL A 69 -2.11 10.18 -0.13
CA VAL A 69 -1.98 11.13 -1.25
C VAL A 69 -1.80 12.56 -0.76
N ASP A 70 -2.33 12.90 0.42
CA ASP A 70 -2.20 14.22 1.02
C ASP A 70 -0.84 14.44 1.70
N LEU A 71 -0.02 13.39 1.88
CA LEU A 71 1.32 13.47 2.45
C LEU A 71 2.34 14.03 1.47
N GLN A 72 3.37 14.68 2.00
CA GLN A 72 4.50 15.17 1.21
C GLN A 72 5.21 14.03 0.45
N GLU A 73 5.65 14.32 -0.78
CA GLU A 73 6.26 13.33 -1.67
C GLU A 73 7.77 13.13 -1.40
N HIS A 74 8.15 12.82 -0.15
CA HIS A 74 9.55 12.51 0.17
C HIS A 74 9.97 11.09 -0.25
N HIS A 75 9.02 10.15 -0.28
CA HIS A 75 9.16 8.85 -0.95
C HIS A 75 8.56 8.92 -2.35
N SER A 76 9.26 8.30 -3.30
CA SER A 76 8.83 8.26 -4.70
C SER A 76 7.73 7.24 -4.93
N ASP A 77 7.71 6.17 -4.13
CA ASP A 77 6.74 5.11 -4.21
C ASP A 77 5.58 5.34 -3.21
N PRO A 78 4.38 4.80 -3.51
CA PRO A 78 3.22 4.96 -2.65
C PRO A 78 3.25 4.10 -1.39
N GLN A 79 4.06 3.03 -1.31
CA GLN A 79 4.00 2.07 -0.19
C GLN A 79 4.36 2.74 1.13
N ASP A 80 5.44 3.51 1.16
CA ASP A 80 5.88 4.18 2.39
C ASP A 80 4.87 5.20 2.88
N ARG A 81 4.27 5.98 1.97
CA ARG A 81 3.20 6.93 2.33
C ARG A 81 1.96 6.24 2.88
N ILE A 82 1.62 5.04 2.39
CA ILE A 82 0.53 4.22 2.95
C ILE A 82 0.88 3.71 4.36
N ILE A 83 2.14 3.35 4.62
CA ILE A 83 2.61 2.97 5.97
C ILE A 83 2.46 4.15 6.94
N ILE A 84 2.86 5.36 6.52
CA ILE A 84 2.70 6.59 7.30
C ILE A 84 1.21 6.86 7.56
N ALA A 85 0.37 6.86 6.52
CA ALA A 85 -1.06 7.07 6.66
C ALA A 85 -1.70 6.06 7.63
N THR A 86 -1.28 4.79 7.56
CA THR A 86 -1.71 3.75 8.50
C THR A 86 -1.37 4.11 9.95
N ALA A 87 -0.13 4.54 10.22
CA ALA A 87 0.28 4.95 11.56
C ALA A 87 -0.53 6.17 12.05
N LEU A 88 -0.82 7.13 11.17
CA LEU A 88 -1.62 8.32 11.50
C LEU A 88 -3.07 7.96 11.82
N ILE A 89 -3.74 7.15 10.97
CA ILE A 89 -5.15 6.75 11.15
C ILE A 89 -5.35 6.00 12.45
N HIS A 90 -4.44 5.07 12.77
CA HIS A 90 -4.54 4.26 13.98
C HIS A 90 -3.90 4.93 15.20
N ASN A 91 -3.41 6.17 15.07
CA ASN A 91 -2.66 6.89 16.12
C ASN A 91 -1.49 6.06 16.69
N ALA A 92 -0.86 5.24 15.86
CA ALA A 92 0.18 4.29 16.23
C ALA A 92 1.58 4.91 16.20
N LEU A 93 2.53 4.24 16.86
CA LEU A 93 3.96 4.52 16.71
C LEU A 93 4.47 3.79 15.46
N LEU A 94 5.28 4.48 14.66
CA LEU A 94 5.90 3.93 13.45
C LEU A 94 7.35 3.61 13.76
N LEU A 95 7.73 2.34 13.65
CA LEU A 95 9.11 1.89 13.77
C LEU A 95 9.71 1.72 12.37
N SER A 96 10.80 2.42 12.05
CA SER A 96 11.47 2.28 10.76
C SER A 96 12.96 2.59 10.83
N ALA A 97 13.77 1.80 10.14
CA ALA A 97 15.19 2.07 9.94
C ALA A 97 15.45 3.03 8.76
N ASP A 98 14.44 3.35 7.95
CA ASP A 98 14.58 4.28 6.84
C ASP A 98 14.60 5.73 7.34
N GLY A 99 15.73 6.41 7.11
CA GLY A 99 15.95 7.80 7.51
C GLY A 99 15.01 8.82 6.85
N LYS A 100 14.42 8.50 5.68
CA LYS A 100 13.49 9.40 4.98
C LYS A 100 12.20 9.65 5.75
N PHE A 101 11.80 8.74 6.65
CA PHE A 101 10.61 8.94 7.49
C PHE A 101 10.73 10.17 8.39
N LYS A 102 11.95 10.63 8.74
CA LYS A 102 12.15 11.87 9.50
C LYS A 102 11.73 13.14 8.75
N LEU A 103 11.60 13.07 7.43
CA LEU A 103 11.21 14.22 6.62
C LEU A 103 9.72 14.56 6.78
N TYR A 104 8.92 13.63 7.29
CA TYR A 104 7.49 13.80 7.49
C TYR A 104 7.19 14.43 8.85
N THR A 105 6.71 15.66 8.83
CA THR A 105 6.33 16.41 10.04
C THR A 105 5.20 15.74 10.83
N GLU A 106 4.34 14.99 10.15
CA GLU A 106 3.21 14.26 10.72
C GLU A 106 3.65 13.14 11.68
N LEU A 107 4.92 12.74 11.61
CA LEU A 107 5.51 11.68 12.42
C LEU A 107 6.34 12.17 13.62
N GLU A 108 6.38 13.49 13.89
CA GLU A 108 7.27 14.11 14.89
C GLU A 108 7.26 13.40 16.25
N ASP A 109 6.08 13.06 16.78
CA ASP A 109 5.91 12.34 18.06
C ASP A 109 5.58 10.84 17.90
N LYS A 110 5.69 10.30 16.69
CA LYS A 110 5.26 8.94 16.34
C LYS A 110 6.36 8.03 15.83
N LEU A 111 7.46 8.60 15.35
CA LEU A 111 8.56 7.86 14.76
C LEU A 111 9.53 7.33 15.83
N ILE A 112 9.73 6.01 15.82
CA ILE A 112 10.80 5.33 16.53
C ILE A 112 11.82 4.85 15.49
N GLN A 113 13.10 5.12 15.73
CA GLN A 113 14.21 4.66 14.89
C GLN A 113 15.30 4.01 15.72
#